data_AF-A0AAV0KFY2-F1
#
_entry.id   AF-A0AAV0KFY2-F1
#
_cell.length_a   1.000
_cell.length_b   1.000
_cell.length_c   1.000
_cell.angle_alpha   90.00
_cell.angle_beta   90.00
_cell.angle_gamma   90.00
#
_symmetry.space_group_name_H-M   'P 1'
#
loop_
_entity.id
_entity.type
_entity.pdbx_description
1 polymer ?
#
loop_
_entity_poly.entity_id
_entity_poly.type
_entity_poly.pdbx_seq_one_letter_code
_entity_poly.pdbx_strand_id
1 'polypeptide(L)'
;MIEFHETQLQIAQICAEIEGNDKTLMGLWDLLDTNVEEQEKFDHVTSLVSSSLDEALRKGCLAFEVIEQTEIEVERLNALKASKMKELVLKRQNELEAIYRDVHMDIDTDGARQTLINLIESGNVELSELLSSMDNQIANAKELALSRRDVLDKVEKWKHAYEEEKWLEDYEKEENRYSAGRGAHDNLERAEKARILISKIPSMVKSLTSEVKSWELERGRSFLYDKVKYIAVGINVNLLDLPNCSVFTLLSF
;
A
#
# COMPACT_ATOMS: atom_id res chain seq x y z
N MET A 1 -7.67 37.47 -52.65
CA MET A 1 -6.86 38.03 -51.53
C MET A 1 -7.36 37.52 -50.18
N ILE A 2 -8.68 37.44 -49.96
CA ILE A 2 -9.29 36.87 -48.75
C ILE A 2 -8.98 35.35 -48.62
N GLU A 3 -9.20 34.56 -49.67
CA GLU A 3 -8.90 33.11 -49.68
C GLU A 3 -7.42 32.76 -49.43
N PHE A 4 -6.49 33.64 -49.83
CA PHE A 4 -5.05 33.44 -49.63
C PHE A 4 -4.65 33.73 -48.17
N HIS A 5 -5.32 34.68 -47.52
CA HIS A 5 -5.06 34.99 -46.11
C HIS A 5 -5.67 33.91 -45.19
N GLU A 6 -6.81 33.35 -45.58
CA GLU A 6 -7.49 32.27 -44.87
C GLU A 6 -6.69 30.95 -44.91
N THR A 7 -6.09 30.63 -46.06
CA THR A 7 -5.17 29.47 -46.20
C THR A 7 -3.87 29.67 -45.42
N GLN A 8 -3.29 30.87 -45.40
CA GLN A 8 -2.10 31.18 -44.59
C GLN A 8 -2.38 31.04 -43.08
N LEU A 9 -3.58 31.44 -42.64
CA LEU A 9 -3.99 31.30 -41.24
C LEU A 9 -4.16 29.83 -40.84
N GLN A 10 -4.78 29.02 -41.70
CA GLN A 10 -4.92 27.57 -41.47
C GLN A 10 -3.57 26.86 -41.40
N ILE A 11 -2.63 27.20 -42.29
CA ILE A 11 -1.28 26.64 -42.28
C ILE A 11 -0.56 27.00 -40.97
N ALA A 12 -0.61 28.25 -40.55
CA ALA A 12 0.02 28.68 -39.30
C ALA A 12 -0.57 27.94 -38.07
N GLN A 13 -1.86 27.63 -38.10
CA GLN A 13 -2.56 26.93 -37.03
C GLN A 13 -2.15 25.46 -36.95
N ILE A 14 -2.06 24.76 -38.09
CA ILE A 14 -1.56 23.38 -38.18
C ILE A 14 -0.09 23.30 -37.74
N CYS A 15 0.75 24.27 -38.10
CA CYS A 15 2.14 24.30 -37.66
C CYS A 15 2.26 24.45 -36.13
N ALA A 16 1.44 25.28 -35.51
CA ALA A 16 1.42 25.43 -34.07
C ALA A 16 0.98 24.13 -33.34
N GLU A 17 0.04 23.40 -33.93
CA GLU A 17 -0.45 22.12 -33.40
C GLU A 17 0.63 21.02 -33.49
N ILE A 18 1.33 20.93 -34.62
CA ILE A 18 2.46 20.01 -34.81
C ILE A 18 3.62 20.34 -33.85
N GLU A 19 3.98 21.62 -33.70
CA GLU A 19 5.01 22.04 -32.73
C GLU A 19 4.62 21.69 -31.28
N GLY A 20 3.33 21.78 -30.93
CA GLY A 20 2.82 21.37 -29.63
C GLY A 20 2.91 19.87 -29.40
N ASN A 21 2.53 19.09 -30.42
CA ASN A 21 2.59 17.63 -30.38
C ASN A 21 4.03 17.11 -30.31
N ASP A 22 4.96 17.69 -31.06
CA ASP A 22 6.37 17.31 -31.06
C ASP A 22 7.04 17.57 -29.69
N LYS A 23 6.79 18.73 -29.08
CA LYS A 23 7.27 19.01 -27.71
C LYS A 23 6.73 18.02 -26.68
N THR A 24 5.46 17.64 -26.82
CA THR A 24 4.81 16.66 -25.94
C THR A 24 5.40 15.27 -26.13
N LEU A 25 5.64 14.88 -27.39
CA LEU A 25 6.22 13.60 -27.79
C LEU A 25 7.66 13.45 -27.26
N MET A 26 8.52 14.45 -27.48
CA MET A 26 9.89 14.47 -26.95
C MET A 26 9.91 14.36 -25.42
N GLY A 27 9.07 15.13 -24.74
CA GLY A 27 8.97 15.06 -23.27
C GLY A 27 8.50 13.70 -22.75
N LEU A 28 7.65 12.98 -23.50
CA LEU A 28 7.22 11.62 -23.17
C LEU A 28 8.31 10.58 -23.42
N TRP A 29 9.09 10.71 -24.50
CA TRP A 29 10.21 9.81 -24.77
C TRP A 29 11.32 9.91 -23.73
N ASP A 30 11.69 11.13 -23.34
CA ASP A 30 12.66 11.39 -22.28
C ASP A 30 12.18 10.81 -20.94
N LEU A 31 10.88 10.95 -20.65
CA LEU A 31 10.29 10.45 -19.40
C LEU A 31 10.20 8.92 -19.36
N LEU A 32 10.02 8.27 -20.52
CA LEU A 32 9.82 6.82 -20.64
C LEU A 32 11.07 6.06 -21.07
N ASP A 33 12.23 6.72 -21.20
CA ASP A 33 13.46 6.15 -21.74
C ASP A 33 13.21 5.37 -23.05
N THR A 34 12.42 5.97 -23.95
CA THR A 34 12.01 5.29 -25.20
C THR A 34 13.24 5.02 -26.08
N ASN A 35 13.36 3.81 -26.62
CA ASN A 35 14.53 3.43 -27.40
C ASN A 35 14.62 4.23 -28.72
N VAL A 36 15.85 4.41 -29.23
CA VAL A 36 16.11 5.23 -30.43
C VAL A 36 15.43 4.65 -31.68
N GLU A 37 15.29 3.33 -31.77
CA GLU A 37 14.64 2.63 -32.90
C GLU A 37 13.13 2.91 -32.99
N GLU A 38 12.47 3.17 -31.86
CA GLU A 38 11.08 3.62 -31.78
C GLU A 38 10.95 5.12 -32.07
N GLN A 39 11.94 5.93 -31.65
CA GLN A 39 12.00 7.35 -31.95
C GLN A 39 12.23 7.63 -33.45
N GLU A 40 13.10 6.86 -34.11
CA GLU A 40 13.45 7.00 -35.55
C GLU A 40 12.22 6.92 -36.47
N LYS A 41 11.16 6.22 -36.05
CA LYS A 41 9.89 6.13 -36.80
C LYS A 41 9.20 7.49 -36.94
N PHE A 42 9.55 8.45 -36.09
CA PHE A 42 8.98 9.79 -36.03
C PHE A 42 9.98 10.89 -36.40
N ASP A 43 11.16 10.54 -36.96
CA ASP A 43 12.17 11.51 -37.40
C ASP A 43 11.61 12.59 -38.37
N HIS A 44 10.64 12.19 -39.18
CA HIS A 44 9.93 13.08 -40.10
C HIS A 44 9.07 14.13 -39.37
N VAL A 45 8.62 13.84 -38.15
CA VAL A 45 7.91 14.74 -37.22
C VAL A 45 8.91 15.58 -36.44
N THR A 46 9.95 14.98 -35.86
CA THR A 46 10.93 15.68 -35.02
C THR A 46 11.83 16.63 -35.83
N SER A 47 12.05 16.35 -37.13
CA SER A 47 12.76 17.26 -38.03
C SER A 47 11.96 18.51 -38.42
N LEU A 48 10.65 18.59 -38.14
CA LEU A 48 9.81 19.76 -38.43
C LEU A 48 10.23 20.99 -37.61
N VAL A 49 10.50 20.82 -36.31
CA VAL A 49 10.85 21.92 -35.38
C VAL A 49 12.13 22.65 -35.79
N SER A 50 13.02 21.96 -36.52
CA SER A 50 14.27 22.53 -37.02
C SER A 50 14.19 23.00 -38.48
N SER A 51 13.03 22.82 -39.15
CA SER A 51 12.85 23.07 -40.58
C SER A 51 11.94 24.28 -40.86
N SER A 52 12.14 24.94 -41.99
CA SER A 52 11.24 26.01 -42.45
C SER A 52 9.94 25.44 -43.04
N LEU A 53 8.84 26.23 -43.01
CA LEU A 53 7.53 25.84 -43.53
C LEU A 53 7.55 25.29 -44.98
N ASP A 54 8.35 25.89 -45.85
CA ASP A 54 8.49 25.49 -47.26
C ASP A 54 9.21 24.13 -47.40
N GLU A 55 10.14 23.85 -46.49
CA GLU A 55 10.88 22.59 -46.43
C GLU A 55 10.03 21.46 -45.82
N ALA A 56 9.20 21.79 -44.81
CA ALA A 56 8.22 20.89 -44.20
C ALA A 56 7.12 20.45 -45.20
N LEU A 57 6.58 21.40 -45.97
CA LEU A 57 5.63 21.12 -47.07
C LEU A 57 6.25 20.21 -48.13
N ARG A 58 7.50 20.48 -48.52
CA ARG A 58 8.22 19.73 -49.55
C ARG A 58 8.63 18.31 -49.10
N LYS A 59 8.85 18.11 -47.80
CA LYS A 59 9.13 16.79 -47.19
C LYS A 59 7.86 15.97 -46.90
N GLY A 60 6.66 16.54 -47.08
CA GLY A 60 5.40 15.86 -46.80
C GLY A 60 5.08 15.73 -45.31
N CYS A 61 5.79 16.46 -44.45
CA CYS A 61 5.67 16.40 -42.99
C CYS A 61 4.36 17.00 -42.45
N LEU A 62 3.65 17.78 -43.28
CA LEU A 62 2.32 18.33 -42.97
C LEU A 62 1.18 17.49 -43.57
N ALA A 63 1.47 16.31 -44.12
CA ALA A 63 0.44 15.43 -44.62
C ALA A 63 -0.49 15.02 -43.49
N PHE A 64 -1.79 14.93 -43.79
CA PHE A 64 -2.82 14.51 -42.83
C PHE A 64 -2.45 13.19 -42.14
N GLU A 65 -1.89 12.24 -42.89
CA GLU A 65 -1.41 10.94 -42.41
C GLU A 65 -0.31 11.06 -41.33
N VAL A 66 0.57 12.08 -41.43
CA VAL A 66 1.66 12.31 -40.46
C VAL A 66 1.12 12.91 -39.16
N ILE A 67 0.14 13.83 -39.26
CA ILE A 67 -0.53 14.43 -38.09
C ILE A 67 -1.31 13.35 -37.34
N GLU A 68 -2.13 12.57 -38.06
CA GLU A 68 -2.90 11.45 -37.50
C GLU A 68 -1.99 10.42 -36.82
N GLN A 69 -0.87 10.06 -37.46
CA GLN A 69 0.10 9.13 -36.88
C GLN A 69 0.76 9.68 -35.60
N THR A 70 0.98 10.99 -35.53
CA THR A 70 1.56 11.66 -34.34
C THR A 70 0.55 11.69 -33.19
N GLU A 71 -0.71 12.01 -33.47
CA GLU A 71 -1.79 12.01 -32.47
C GLU A 71 -1.99 10.62 -31.86
N ILE A 72 -2.05 9.58 -32.72
CA ILE A 72 -2.15 8.18 -32.28
C ILE A 72 -0.97 7.80 -31.38
N GLU A 73 0.25 8.25 -31.71
CA GLU A 73 1.42 7.95 -30.89
C GLU A 73 1.41 8.68 -29.55
N VAL A 74 0.98 9.94 -29.52
CA VAL A 74 0.80 10.70 -28.29
C VAL A 74 -0.23 10.03 -27.39
N GLU A 75 -1.36 9.56 -27.94
CA GLU A 75 -2.36 8.78 -27.20
C GLU A 75 -1.76 7.47 -26.65
N ARG A 76 -1.02 6.73 -27.48
CA ARG A 76 -0.36 5.48 -27.09
C ARG A 76 0.65 5.70 -25.96
N LEU A 77 1.47 6.74 -26.04
CA LEU A 77 2.48 7.07 -25.03
C LEU A 77 1.85 7.59 -23.74
N ASN A 78 0.78 8.37 -23.82
CA ASN A 78 0.01 8.77 -22.64
C ASN A 78 -0.63 7.56 -21.95
N ALA A 79 -1.19 6.61 -22.71
CA ALA A 79 -1.71 5.36 -22.17
C ALA A 79 -0.59 4.52 -21.53
N LEU A 80 0.59 4.45 -22.16
CA LEU A 80 1.75 3.76 -21.61
C LEU A 80 2.25 4.41 -20.32
N LYS A 81 2.34 5.74 -20.27
CA LYS A 81 2.70 6.52 -19.08
C LYS A 81 1.72 6.27 -17.94
N ALA A 82 0.41 6.32 -18.21
CA ALA A 82 -0.62 6.04 -17.21
C ALA A 82 -0.52 4.59 -16.70
N SER A 83 -0.30 3.63 -17.59
CA SER A 83 -0.12 2.21 -17.24
C SER A 83 1.10 1.99 -16.34
N LYS A 84 2.25 2.56 -16.71
CA LYS A 84 3.49 2.51 -15.91
C LYS A 84 3.32 3.21 -14.56
N MET A 85 2.59 4.32 -14.52
CA MET A 85 2.30 4.99 -13.26
C MET A 85 1.43 4.15 -12.34
N LYS A 86 0.36 3.56 -12.89
CA LYS A 86 -0.52 2.66 -12.16
C LYS A 86 0.26 1.52 -11.53
N GLU A 87 1.20 0.92 -12.27
CA GLU A 87 2.09 -0.12 -11.75
C GLU A 87 2.93 0.37 -10.54
N LEU A 88 3.59 1.52 -10.65
CA LEU A 88 4.44 2.07 -9.60
C LEU A 88 3.66 2.47 -8.35
N VAL A 89 2.53 3.15 -8.52
CA VAL A 89 1.63 3.56 -7.43
C VAL A 89 1.09 2.32 -6.73
N LEU A 90 0.60 1.31 -7.46
CA LEU A 90 0.11 0.08 -6.84
C LEU A 90 1.23 -0.67 -6.09
N LYS A 91 2.47 -0.65 -6.58
CA LYS A 91 3.61 -1.24 -5.86
C LYS A 91 3.87 -0.55 -4.52
N ARG A 92 3.84 0.78 -4.48
CA ARG A 92 4.01 1.57 -3.24
C ARG A 92 2.82 1.39 -2.29
N GLN A 93 1.61 1.35 -2.83
CA GLN A 93 0.40 1.07 -2.07
C GLN A 93 0.44 -0.33 -1.44
N ASN A 94 0.92 -1.35 -2.17
CA ASN A 94 1.12 -2.70 -1.61
C ASN A 94 2.12 -2.72 -0.45
N GLU A 95 3.23 -1.99 -0.56
CA GLU A 95 4.22 -1.87 0.54
C GLU A 95 3.57 -1.23 1.77
N LEU A 96 2.85 -0.13 1.58
CA LEU A 96 2.14 0.57 2.64
C LEU A 96 1.13 -0.35 3.36
N GLU A 97 0.30 -1.06 2.58
CA GLU A 97 -0.69 -2.00 3.10
C GLU A 97 -0.06 -3.18 3.85
N ALA A 98 1.08 -3.68 3.36
CA ALA A 98 1.81 -4.75 4.04
C ALA A 98 2.28 -4.29 5.43
N ILE A 99 2.85 -3.09 5.53
CA ILE A 99 3.29 -2.55 6.82
C ILE A 99 2.11 -2.41 7.78
N TYR A 100 0.98 -1.83 7.32
CA TYR A 100 -0.20 -1.67 8.17
C TYR A 100 -0.77 -3.00 8.66
N ARG A 101 -0.85 -4.01 7.78
CA ARG A 101 -1.28 -5.36 8.14
C ARG A 101 -0.36 -5.99 9.18
N ASP A 102 0.96 -5.89 9.00
CA ASP A 102 1.95 -6.47 9.91
C ASP A 102 1.87 -5.85 11.32
N VAL A 103 1.36 -4.62 11.43
CA VAL A 103 1.20 -3.94 12.72
C VAL A 103 -0.24 -3.95 13.24
N HIS A 104 -1.12 -4.78 12.67
CA HIS A 104 -2.53 -4.90 13.05
C HIS A 104 -3.31 -3.58 12.99
N MET A 105 -3.01 -2.77 11.98
CA MET A 105 -3.75 -1.55 11.64
C MET A 105 -4.76 -1.88 10.55
N ASP A 106 -6.01 -1.51 10.79
CA ASP A 106 -7.07 -1.63 9.80
C ASP A 106 -7.06 -0.44 8.85
N ILE A 107 -7.13 -0.73 7.55
CA ILE A 107 -7.15 0.25 6.48
C ILE A 107 -8.15 -0.19 5.40
N ASP A 108 -8.80 0.79 4.76
CA ASP A 108 -9.64 0.54 3.57
C ASP A 108 -8.76 0.42 2.32
N THR A 109 -8.18 -0.77 2.14
CA THR A 109 -7.32 -1.12 1.01
C THR A 109 -8.00 -0.90 -0.34
N ASP A 110 -9.22 -1.40 -0.50
CA ASP A 110 -9.92 -1.37 -1.79
C ASP A 110 -10.34 0.05 -2.16
N GLY A 111 -10.86 0.82 -1.19
CA GLY A 111 -11.22 2.23 -1.40
C GLY A 111 -10.00 3.09 -1.73
N ALA A 112 -8.88 2.89 -1.03
CA ALA A 112 -7.63 3.61 -1.28
C ALA A 112 -7.09 3.32 -2.70
N ARG A 113 -7.04 2.03 -3.08
CA ARG A 113 -6.61 1.62 -4.43
C ARG A 113 -7.48 2.20 -5.52
N GLN A 114 -8.81 2.12 -5.40
CA GLN A 114 -9.71 2.65 -6.41
C GLN A 114 -9.57 4.17 -6.55
N THR A 115 -9.38 4.88 -5.43
CA THR A 115 -9.15 6.32 -5.44
C THR A 115 -7.87 6.68 -6.19
N LEU A 116 -6.77 5.97 -5.94
CA LEU A 116 -5.49 6.16 -6.63
C LEU A 116 -5.59 5.86 -8.13
N ILE A 117 -6.30 4.80 -8.51
CA ILE A 117 -6.50 4.43 -9.92
C ILE A 117 -7.29 5.53 -10.64
N ASN A 118 -8.42 5.97 -10.08
CA ASN A 118 -9.24 7.04 -10.66
C ASN A 118 -8.44 8.35 -10.81
N LEU A 119 -7.57 8.63 -9.84
CA LEU A 119 -6.72 9.82 -9.85
C LEU A 119 -5.72 9.80 -11.02
N ILE A 120 -5.08 8.66 -11.26
CA ILE A 120 -4.15 8.47 -12.39
C ILE A 120 -4.88 8.55 -13.73
N GLU A 121 -6.04 7.89 -13.84
CA GLU A 121 -6.84 7.86 -15.07
C GLU A 121 -7.44 9.24 -15.41
N SER A 122 -7.59 10.13 -14.42
CA SER A 122 -8.05 11.50 -14.65
C SER A 122 -7.02 12.43 -15.31
N GLY A 123 -5.73 12.03 -15.36
CA GLY A 123 -4.65 12.82 -15.95
C GLY A 123 -4.32 14.14 -15.23
N ASN A 124 -5.01 14.45 -14.12
CA ASN A 124 -4.95 15.75 -13.44
C ASN A 124 -3.88 15.86 -12.34
N VAL A 125 -3.06 14.81 -12.15
CA VAL A 125 -2.11 14.75 -11.03
C VAL A 125 -0.67 14.79 -11.51
N GLU A 126 0.08 15.67 -10.85
CA GLU A 126 1.52 15.77 -11.00
C GLU A 126 2.16 14.50 -10.41
N LEU A 127 2.88 13.82 -11.29
CA LEU A 127 3.30 12.44 -11.08
C LEU A 127 4.31 12.28 -9.95
N SER A 128 5.22 13.25 -9.87
CA SER A 128 6.31 13.23 -8.90
C SER A 128 5.80 13.55 -7.50
N GLU A 129 4.86 14.49 -7.37
CA GLU A 129 4.17 14.79 -6.12
C GLU A 129 3.40 13.58 -5.59
N LEU A 130 2.67 12.85 -6.44
CA LEU A 130 1.95 11.64 -6.00
C LEU A 130 2.91 10.59 -5.44
N LEU A 131 3.98 10.24 -6.17
CA LEU A 131 4.95 9.25 -5.71
C LEU A 131 5.68 9.69 -4.44
N SER A 132 6.05 10.98 -4.34
CA SER A 132 6.67 11.53 -3.14
C SER A 132 5.72 11.49 -1.93
N SER A 133 4.43 11.77 -2.13
CA SER A 133 3.41 11.65 -1.09
C SER A 133 3.30 10.20 -0.59
N MET A 134 3.33 9.23 -1.50
CA MET A 134 3.31 7.81 -1.13
C MET A 134 4.58 7.39 -0.37
N ASP A 135 5.75 7.86 -0.79
CA ASP A 135 7.00 7.61 -0.06
C ASP A 135 6.94 8.16 1.37
N ASN A 136 6.38 9.36 1.55
CA ASN A 136 6.17 9.93 2.87
C ASN A 136 5.18 9.09 3.71
N GLN A 137 4.10 8.60 3.11
CA GLN A 137 3.16 7.70 3.79
C GLN A 137 3.83 6.39 4.22
N ILE A 138 4.66 5.79 3.37
CA ILE A 138 5.44 4.59 3.69
C ILE A 138 6.41 4.87 4.83
N ALA A 139 7.12 6.00 4.80
CA ALA A 139 8.03 6.40 5.88
C ALA A 139 7.29 6.54 7.22
N ASN A 140 6.13 7.20 7.21
CA ASN A 140 5.27 7.33 8.38
C ASN A 140 4.75 5.97 8.88
N ALA A 141 4.38 5.05 7.96
CA ALA A 141 3.95 3.71 8.33
C ALA A 141 5.09 2.89 8.98
N LYS A 142 6.33 3.04 8.49
CA LYS A 142 7.52 2.42 9.10
C LYS A 142 7.79 2.96 10.50
N GLU A 143 7.66 4.27 10.69
CA GLU A 143 7.79 4.92 12.02
C GLU A 143 6.71 4.42 12.98
N LEU A 144 5.47 4.32 12.50
CA LEU A 144 4.38 3.74 13.25
C LEU A 144 4.68 2.28 13.64
N ALA A 145 5.20 1.47 12.72
CA ALA A 145 5.56 0.09 13.00
C ALA A 145 6.59 -0.04 14.12
N LEU A 146 7.63 0.81 14.09
CA LEU A 146 8.62 0.88 15.15
C LEU A 146 7.99 1.26 16.50
N SER A 147 7.09 2.24 16.50
CA SER A 147 6.41 2.67 17.72
C SER A 147 5.51 1.59 18.34
N ARG A 148 4.91 0.71 17.51
CA ARG A 148 3.98 -0.33 17.96
C ARG A 148 4.70 -1.61 18.39
N ARG A 149 5.97 -1.78 18.02
CA ARG A 149 6.75 -3.02 18.23
C ARG A 149 6.68 -3.53 19.67
N ASP A 150 6.97 -2.68 20.64
CA ASP A 150 7.09 -3.12 22.04
C ASP A 150 5.73 -3.54 22.63
N VAL A 151 4.63 -2.93 22.15
CA VAL A 151 3.27 -3.38 22.47
C VAL A 151 2.99 -4.74 21.82
N LEU A 152 3.23 -4.87 20.52
CA LEU A 152 2.97 -6.11 19.76
C LEU A 152 3.79 -7.31 20.29
N ASP A 153 5.05 -7.09 20.67
CA ASP A 153 5.89 -8.12 21.30
C ASP A 153 5.29 -8.62 22.63
N LYS A 154 4.65 -7.73 23.40
CA LYS A 154 3.94 -8.09 24.63
C LYS A 154 2.61 -8.79 24.33
N VAL A 155 1.90 -8.37 23.29
CA VAL A 155 0.69 -9.06 22.81
C VAL A 155 1.01 -10.50 22.46
N GLU A 156 2.07 -10.75 21.68
CA GLU A 156 2.44 -12.09 21.23
C GLU A 156 2.80 -13.02 22.41
N LYS A 157 3.57 -12.50 23.38
CA LYS A 157 3.90 -13.25 24.61
C LYS A 157 2.67 -13.61 25.43
N TRP A 158 1.73 -12.67 25.57
CA TRP A 158 0.48 -12.91 26.29
C TRP A 158 -0.40 -13.91 25.55
N LYS A 159 -0.52 -13.78 24.22
CA LYS A 159 -1.31 -14.68 23.38
C LYS A 159 -0.77 -16.11 23.45
N HIS A 160 0.55 -16.30 23.40
CA HIS A 160 1.16 -17.60 23.60
C HIS A 160 0.84 -18.21 24.98
N ALA A 161 0.90 -17.41 26.05
CA ALA A 161 0.54 -17.89 27.39
C ALA A 161 -0.94 -18.29 27.50
N TYR A 162 -1.83 -17.54 26.85
CA TYR A 162 -3.25 -17.86 26.75
C TYR A 162 -3.53 -19.12 25.92
N GLU A 163 -2.79 -19.35 24.84
CA GLU A 163 -2.90 -20.58 24.05
C GLU A 163 -2.44 -21.82 24.85
N GLU A 164 -1.39 -21.70 25.67
CA GLU A 164 -0.98 -22.77 26.58
C GLU A 164 -1.99 -22.99 27.72
N GLU A 165 -2.67 -21.93 28.20
CA GLU A 165 -3.80 -22.06 29.14
C GLU A 165 -4.93 -22.89 28.54
N LYS A 166 -5.37 -22.55 27.33
CA LYS A 166 -6.41 -23.28 26.62
C LYS A 166 -6.01 -24.74 26.38
N TRP A 167 -4.77 -24.98 25.94
CA TRP A 167 -4.26 -26.34 25.76
C TRP A 167 -4.29 -27.14 27.07
N LEU A 168 -3.89 -26.52 28.19
CA LEU A 168 -3.91 -27.17 29.50
C LEU A 168 -5.35 -27.48 29.93
N GLU A 169 -6.30 -26.56 29.77
CA GLU A 169 -7.71 -26.82 30.09
C GLU A 169 -8.30 -28.00 29.31
N ASP A 170 -7.97 -28.11 28.02
CA ASP A 170 -8.41 -29.21 27.17
C ASP A 170 -7.76 -30.52 27.60
N TYR A 171 -6.45 -30.50 27.92
CA TYR A 171 -5.71 -31.65 28.43
C TYR A 171 -6.20 -32.12 29.81
N GLU A 172 -6.61 -31.21 30.69
CA GLU A 172 -7.11 -31.56 32.03
C GLU A 172 -8.50 -32.21 32.00
N LYS A 173 -9.30 -31.97 30.95
CA LYS A 173 -10.61 -32.60 30.72
C LYS A 173 -10.50 -34.00 30.10
N GLU A 174 -9.32 -34.42 29.66
CA GLU A 174 -9.14 -35.68 28.93
C GLU A 174 -9.13 -36.89 29.88
N GLU A 175 -10.17 -37.73 29.81
CA GLU A 175 -10.41 -38.85 30.74
C GLU A 175 -9.32 -39.95 30.66
N ASN A 176 -8.58 -40.02 29.53
CA ASN A 176 -7.49 -40.96 29.28
C ASN A 176 -6.08 -40.44 29.66
N ARG A 177 -5.99 -39.34 30.44
CA ARG A 177 -4.74 -38.65 30.83
C ARG A 177 -3.65 -39.55 31.40
N TYR A 178 -4.03 -40.62 32.11
CA TYR A 178 -3.11 -41.55 32.77
C TYR A 178 -2.96 -42.89 32.04
N SER A 179 -3.46 -43.01 30.80
CA SER A 179 -3.14 -44.17 29.98
C SER A 179 -1.63 -44.21 29.74
N ALA A 180 -0.99 -45.35 30.04
CA ALA A 180 0.46 -45.54 29.94
C ALA A 180 0.93 -45.66 28.47
N GLY A 181 0.52 -44.71 27.63
CA GLY A 181 0.93 -44.59 26.24
C GLY A 181 2.28 -43.88 26.10
N ARG A 182 2.95 -44.09 24.95
CA ARG A 182 4.14 -43.32 24.58
C ARG A 182 3.79 -41.82 24.52
N GLY A 183 4.51 -40.98 25.27
CA GLY A 183 4.33 -39.51 25.31
C GLY A 183 3.70 -38.94 26.59
N ALA A 184 3.27 -39.78 27.55
CA ALA A 184 2.65 -39.31 28.79
C ALA A 184 3.58 -38.42 29.65
N HIS A 185 4.88 -38.71 29.66
CA HIS A 185 5.89 -37.91 30.36
C HIS A 185 6.05 -36.52 29.74
N ASP A 186 6.07 -36.42 28.40
CA ASP A 186 6.26 -35.16 27.67
C ASP A 186 5.04 -34.23 27.84
N ASN A 187 3.84 -34.82 27.84
CA ASN A 187 2.61 -34.06 28.12
C ASN A 187 2.55 -33.57 29.57
N LEU A 188 3.03 -34.37 30.53
CA LEU A 188 3.13 -33.96 31.93
C LEU A 188 4.15 -32.81 32.09
N GLU A 189 5.30 -32.90 31.41
CA GLU A 189 6.32 -31.85 31.42
C GLU A 189 5.79 -30.55 30.79
N ARG A 190 5.07 -30.64 29.67
CA ARG A 190 4.42 -29.47 29.05
C ARG A 190 3.36 -28.87 29.97
N ALA A 191 2.53 -29.69 30.62
CA ALA A 191 1.52 -29.21 31.55
C ALA A 191 2.12 -28.42 32.72
N GLU A 192 3.26 -28.87 33.26
CA GLU A 192 3.95 -28.14 34.32
C GLU A 192 4.55 -26.81 33.82
N LYS A 193 5.14 -26.80 32.62
CA LYS A 193 5.62 -25.56 31.98
C LYS A 193 4.48 -24.58 31.71
N ALA A 194 3.33 -25.07 31.24
CA ALA A 194 2.12 -24.27 30.99
C ALA A 194 1.63 -23.63 32.30
N ARG A 195 1.52 -24.38 33.40
CA ARG A 195 1.12 -23.83 34.71
C ARG A 195 2.02 -22.69 35.19
N ILE A 196 3.33 -22.85 35.06
CA ILE A 196 4.30 -21.80 35.40
C ILE A 196 4.08 -20.57 34.51
N LEU A 197 3.83 -20.74 33.22
CA LEU A 197 3.56 -19.65 32.29
C LEU A 197 2.24 -18.93 32.60
N ILE A 198 1.17 -19.68 32.86
CA ILE A 198 -0.16 -19.19 33.23
C ILE A 198 -0.09 -18.34 34.51
N SER A 199 0.68 -18.77 35.51
CA SER A 199 0.88 -18.00 36.74
C SER A 199 1.44 -16.58 36.51
N LYS A 200 2.08 -16.34 35.35
CA LYS A 200 2.65 -15.04 34.96
C LYS A 200 1.67 -14.17 34.16
N ILE A 201 0.56 -14.70 33.66
CA ILE A 201 -0.43 -13.96 32.85
C ILE A 201 -0.86 -12.64 33.50
N PRO A 202 -1.21 -12.57 34.81
CA PRO A 202 -1.61 -11.31 35.43
C PRO A 202 -0.54 -10.21 35.32
N SER A 203 0.74 -10.58 35.47
CA SER A 203 1.86 -9.64 35.34
C SER A 203 2.06 -9.17 33.90
N MET A 204 1.85 -10.05 32.92
CA MET A 204 1.91 -9.74 31.50
C MET A 204 0.80 -8.77 31.10
N VAL A 205 -0.45 -9.04 31.52
CA VAL A 205 -1.61 -8.16 31.27
C VAL A 205 -1.38 -6.77 31.87
N LYS A 206 -0.88 -6.68 33.10
CA LYS A 206 -0.54 -5.41 33.75
C LYS A 206 0.53 -4.63 32.97
N SER A 207 1.62 -5.32 32.58
CA SER A 207 2.72 -4.73 31.82
C SER A 207 2.26 -4.22 30.43
N LEU A 208 1.44 -5.02 29.75
CA LEU A 208 0.87 -4.68 28.45
C LEU A 208 -0.11 -3.51 28.54
N THR A 209 -0.99 -3.49 29.54
CA THR A 209 -1.91 -2.36 29.80
C THR A 209 -1.14 -1.06 30.06
N SER A 210 -0.05 -1.13 30.81
CA SER A 210 0.82 0.02 31.06
C SER A 210 1.49 0.52 29.78
N GLU A 211 1.99 -0.40 28.94
CA GLU A 211 2.64 -0.04 27.68
C GLU A 211 1.68 0.60 26.69
N VAL A 212 0.47 0.03 26.54
CA VAL A 212 -0.58 0.58 25.69
C VAL A 212 -0.93 2.01 26.14
N LYS A 213 -1.12 2.23 27.44
CA LYS A 213 -1.41 3.58 27.97
C LYS A 213 -0.27 4.56 27.72
N SER A 214 0.98 4.11 27.85
CA SER A 214 2.16 4.93 27.55
C SER A 214 2.19 5.33 26.07
N TRP A 215 1.98 4.37 25.18
CA TRP A 215 1.92 4.61 23.74
C TRP A 215 0.77 5.56 23.35
N GLU A 216 -0.43 5.37 23.94
CA GLU A 216 -1.59 6.24 23.69
C GLU A 216 -1.34 7.67 24.14
N LEU A 217 -0.66 7.85 25.29
CA LEU A 217 -0.27 9.17 25.81
C LEU A 217 0.75 9.85 24.89
N GLU A 218 1.78 9.12 24.45
CA GLU A 218 2.82 9.64 23.56
C GLU A 218 2.25 10.06 22.19
N ARG A 219 1.33 9.24 21.64
CA ARG A 219 0.79 9.42 20.28
C ARG A 219 -0.49 10.24 20.22
N GLY A 220 -1.11 10.52 21.37
CA GLY A 220 -2.36 11.28 21.45
C GLY A 220 -3.56 10.60 20.77
N ARG A 221 -3.51 9.28 20.55
CA ARG A 221 -4.57 8.51 19.89
C ARG A 221 -4.70 7.12 20.50
N SER A 222 -5.90 6.54 20.40
CA SER A 222 -6.16 5.20 20.92
C SER A 222 -5.39 4.11 20.17
N PHE A 223 -4.93 3.09 20.90
CA PHE A 223 -4.31 1.91 20.33
C PHE A 223 -5.40 0.93 19.88
N LEU A 224 -5.54 0.78 18.56
CA LEU A 224 -6.42 -0.20 17.94
C LEU A 224 -5.59 -1.40 17.47
N TYR A 225 -6.17 -2.59 17.58
CA TYR A 225 -5.67 -3.85 17.05
C TYR A 225 -6.82 -4.48 16.27
N ASP A 226 -6.68 -4.60 14.95
CA ASP A 226 -7.71 -5.14 14.05
C ASP A 226 -9.11 -4.52 14.30
N LYS A 227 -9.18 -3.18 14.32
CA LYS A 227 -10.36 -2.33 14.63
C LYS A 227 -10.85 -2.33 16.08
N VAL A 228 -10.36 -3.20 16.95
CA VAL A 228 -10.80 -3.27 18.35
C VAL A 228 -9.82 -2.51 19.24
N LYS A 229 -10.32 -1.73 20.20
CA LYS A 229 -9.47 -1.13 21.24
C LYS A 229 -8.77 -2.27 21.98
N TYR A 230 -7.44 -2.31 21.99
CA TYR A 230 -6.73 -3.45 22.57
C TYR A 230 -6.99 -3.60 24.07
N ILE A 231 -7.22 -2.50 24.80
CA ILE A 231 -7.66 -2.52 26.20
C ILE A 231 -9.02 -3.23 26.34
N ALA A 232 -9.90 -3.15 25.34
CA ALA A 232 -11.12 -3.93 25.31
C ALA A 232 -10.86 -5.40 24.94
N VAL A 233 -9.85 -5.74 24.15
CA VAL A 233 -9.48 -7.15 23.87
C VAL A 233 -8.88 -7.79 25.13
N GLY A 234 -7.86 -7.20 25.74
CA GLY A 234 -7.20 -7.75 26.93
C GLY A 234 -8.04 -7.72 28.23
N ILE A 235 -9.09 -6.89 28.29
CA ILE A 235 -10.03 -6.85 29.42
C ILE A 235 -11.36 -7.60 29.12
N ASN A 236 -11.83 -7.70 27.86
CA ASN A 236 -13.07 -8.45 27.51
C ASN A 236 -12.87 -9.93 27.15
N VAL A 237 -11.66 -10.50 27.13
CA VAL A 237 -11.55 -11.98 27.15
C VAL A 237 -12.14 -12.58 28.45
N ASN A 238 -12.58 -11.73 29.39
CA ASN A 238 -13.31 -12.12 30.60
C ASN A 238 -14.81 -11.83 30.62
N LEU A 239 -15.54 -11.51 29.52
CA LEU A 239 -17.00 -11.33 29.69
C LEU A 239 -17.97 -11.59 28.54
N LEU A 240 -17.56 -11.97 27.33
CA LEU A 240 -18.55 -12.16 26.24
C LEU A 240 -18.60 -13.50 25.51
N ASP A 241 -17.76 -14.51 25.78
CA ASP A 241 -17.91 -15.79 25.06
C ASP A 241 -17.55 -17.10 25.78
N LEU A 242 -17.39 -17.16 27.11
CA LEU A 242 -17.21 -18.46 27.80
C LEU A 242 -18.02 -18.56 29.10
N PRO A 243 -19.03 -19.43 29.18
CA PRO A 243 -19.59 -19.85 30.46
C PRO A 243 -18.56 -20.77 31.13
N ASN A 244 -18.04 -20.34 32.28
CA ASN A 244 -17.22 -21.13 33.22
C ASN A 244 -15.70 -21.21 32.93
N CYS A 245 -14.99 -20.08 32.98
CA CYS A 245 -13.53 -20.09 33.15
C CYS A 245 -13.21 -20.17 34.66
N SER A 246 -12.63 -21.28 35.11
CA SER A 246 -12.51 -21.64 36.54
C SER A 246 -11.30 -21.03 37.28
N VAL A 247 -10.45 -20.29 36.57
CA VAL A 247 -9.19 -19.76 37.15
C VAL A 247 -9.31 -18.28 37.57
N PHE A 248 -10.37 -17.58 37.18
CA PHE A 248 -10.53 -16.14 37.43
C PHE A 248 -11.42 -15.75 38.61
N THR A 249 -11.83 -16.68 39.47
CA THR A 249 -12.64 -16.34 40.67
C THR A 249 -11.82 -15.72 41.81
N LEU A 250 -10.51 -15.48 41.67
CA LEU A 250 -9.66 -15.01 42.78
C LEU A 250 -8.87 -13.71 42.54
N LEU A 251 -9.11 -13.00 41.43
CA LEU A 251 -8.55 -11.65 41.22
C LEU A 251 -9.64 -10.63 40.86
N SER A 252 -10.79 -10.76 41.49
CA SER A 252 -11.65 -9.61 41.81
C SER A 252 -11.63 -9.47 43.33
N PHE A 253 -11.66 -8.23 43.82
CA PHE A 253 -11.88 -7.90 45.23
C PHE A 253 -12.96 -8.78 45.88
#